data_AF-A0A5N6ELD5-F1
#
_entry.id   AF-A0A5N6ELD5-F1
#
_cell.length_a   1.000
_cell.length_b   1.000
_cell.length_c   1.000
_cell.angle_alpha   90.00
_cell.angle_beta   90.00
_cell.angle_gamma   90.00
#
_symmetry.space_group_name_H-M   'P 1'
#
loop_
_entity.id
_entity.type
_entity.pdbx_description
1 polymer ?
#
loop_
_entity_poly.entity_id
_entity_poly.type
_entity_poly.pdbx_seq_one_letter_code
_entity_poly.pdbx_strand_id
1 'polypeptide(L)'
;MAVIYNNLVAADDTVLYGELLPILRIMLTQLWNPRFIDHMISPVLTYSLMGLKVQVIEAFFQDQRLVLRPTKLYDFTHGNDAAFKVFTQWYMGKPIRDTVQAP
;
A
#
# COMPACT_ATOMS: atom_id res chain seq x y z
N MET A 1 5.17 -2.83 -6.74
CA MET A 1 4.41 -3.59 -5.73
C MET A 1 5.39 -4.12 -4.71
N ALA A 2 5.12 -3.96 -3.41
CA ALA A 2 5.90 -4.57 -2.35
C ALA A 2 5.01 -5.40 -1.43
N VAL A 3 5.59 -6.41 -0.78
CA VAL A 3 4.92 -7.22 0.24
C VAL A 3 5.75 -7.08 1.52
N ILE A 4 5.10 -6.67 2.59
CA ILE A 4 5.70 -6.54 3.92
C ILE A 4 5.07 -7.63 4.78
N TYR A 5 5.92 -8.45 5.39
CA TYR A 5 5.49 -9.42 6.39
C TYR A 5 5.79 -8.87 7.78
N ASN A 6 4.80 -8.87 8.65
CA ASN A 6 4.93 -8.51 10.05
C ASN A 6 4.41 -9.64 10.92
N ASN A 7 5.18 -10.03 11.94
CA ASN A 7 4.81 -11.11 12.85
C ASN A 7 3.93 -10.62 14.03
N LEU A 8 3.64 -9.33 14.08
CA LEU A 8 2.77 -8.71 15.08
C LEU A 8 1.35 -8.58 14.51
N VAL A 9 0.38 -9.17 15.21
CA VAL A 9 -1.04 -9.01 14.90
C VAL A 9 -1.48 -7.64 15.38
N ALA A 10 -1.61 -6.68 14.47
CA ALA A 10 -2.16 -5.37 14.78
C ALA A 10 -3.69 -5.43 14.89
N ALA A 11 -4.28 -4.48 15.61
CA ALA A 11 -5.72 -4.28 15.63
C ALA A 11 -6.18 -3.62 14.31
N ASP A 12 -7.46 -3.79 13.98
CA ASP A 12 -8.06 -3.19 12.78
C ASP A 12 -7.74 -1.69 12.66
N ASP A 13 -7.44 -1.27 11.42
CA ASP A 13 -7.11 0.11 11.03
C ASP A 13 -5.79 0.69 11.55
N THR A 14 -4.93 -0.12 12.19
CA THR A 14 -3.62 0.34 12.65
C THR A 14 -2.49 -0.02 11.68
N VAL A 15 -1.78 1.00 11.20
CA VAL A 15 -0.53 0.82 10.44
C VAL A 15 0.62 0.70 11.43
N LEU A 16 1.33 -0.43 11.40
CA LEU A 16 2.49 -0.64 12.27
C LEU A 16 3.68 0.19 11.77
N TYR A 17 4.48 0.74 12.70
CA TYR A 17 5.69 1.50 12.34
C TYR A 17 6.69 0.68 11.50
N GLY A 18 6.70 -0.65 11.70
CA GLY A 18 7.48 -1.60 10.89
C GLY A 18 7.04 -1.70 9.43
N GLU A 19 5.84 -1.25 9.10
CA GLU A 19 5.32 -1.18 7.73
C GLU A 19 5.57 0.18 7.09
N LEU A 20 5.61 1.24 7.90
CA LEU A 20 5.83 2.60 7.44
C LEU A 20 7.23 2.82 6.86
N LEU A 21 8.26 2.33 7.55
CA LEU A 21 9.66 2.49 7.14
C LEU A 21 9.96 1.92 5.74
N PRO A 22 9.59 0.66 5.41
CA PRO A 22 9.80 0.13 4.07
C PRO A 22 8.97 0.85 3.01
N ILE A 23 7.73 1.27 3.32
CA ILE A 23 6.91 2.09 2.40
C ILE A 23 7.64 3.40 2.10
N LEU A 24 8.07 4.13 3.14
CA LEU A 24 8.80 5.39 2.99
C LEU A 24 10.09 5.19 2.20
N ARG A 25 10.82 4.10 2.44
CA ARG A 25 12.06 3.79 1.72
C ARG A 25 11.81 3.54 0.25
N ILE A 26 10.76 2.79 -0.10
CA ILE A 26 10.37 2.56 -1.49
C ILE A 26 9.93 3.86 -2.16
N MET A 27 9.14 4.69 -1.46
CA MET A 27 8.72 6.00 -1.95
C MET A 27 9.90 6.92 -2.19
N LEU A 28 10.87 6.96 -1.28
CA LEU A 28 12.12 7.69 -1.47
C LEU A 28 12.88 7.14 -2.68
N THR A 29 13.05 5.83 -2.81
CA THR A 29 13.72 5.26 -4.00
C THR A 29 13.01 5.62 -5.31
N GLN A 30 11.67 5.73 -5.32
CA GLN A 30 10.91 6.19 -6.48
C GLN A 30 11.09 7.69 -6.72
N LEU A 31 11.04 8.52 -5.67
CA LEU A 31 11.21 9.96 -5.75
C LEU A 31 12.60 10.37 -6.28
N TRP A 32 13.63 9.64 -5.86
CA TRP A 32 15.00 9.86 -6.33
C TRP A 32 15.25 9.31 -7.74
N ASN A 33 14.28 8.60 -8.32
CA ASN A 33 14.38 8.10 -9.68
C ASN A 33 13.83 9.14 -10.67
N PRO A 34 14.65 9.66 -11.60
CA PRO A 34 14.24 10.72 -12.53
C PRO A 34 13.05 10.35 -13.41
N ARG A 35 12.75 9.05 -13.57
CA ARG A 35 11.56 8.57 -14.30
C ARG A 35 10.22 8.91 -13.62
N PHE A 36 10.24 9.23 -12.33
CA PHE A 36 9.04 9.56 -11.55
C PHE A 36 9.01 11.02 -11.08
N ILE A 37 9.99 11.83 -11.48
CA ILE A 37 10.00 13.28 -11.19
C ILE A 37 8.77 13.97 -11.81
N ASP A 38 8.37 13.55 -13.01
CA ASP A 38 7.16 14.06 -13.68
C ASP A 38 5.85 13.51 -13.07
N HIS A 39 5.94 12.51 -12.18
CA HIS A 39 4.82 11.87 -11.51
C HIS A 39 4.98 11.99 -9.98
N MET A 40 4.93 13.23 -9.48
CA MET A 40 5.05 13.58 -8.06
C MET A 40 4.04 12.85 -7.15
N ILE A 41 2.98 12.28 -7.75
CA ILE A 41 1.97 11.44 -7.13
C ILE A 41 2.15 10.00 -7.65
N SER A 42 3.24 9.31 -7.31
CA SER A 42 3.36 7.87 -7.56
C SER A 42 2.82 7.11 -6.34
N PRO A 43 1.58 6.59 -6.36
CA PRO A 43 1.04 5.81 -5.26
C PRO A 43 1.80 4.48 -5.13
N VAL A 44 2.35 4.23 -3.95
CA VAL A 44 2.94 2.94 -3.60
C VAL A 44 1.87 2.06 -2.98
N LEU A 45 1.44 1.07 -3.75
CA LEU A 45 0.59 0.00 -3.23
C LEU A 45 1.47 -1.07 -2.58
N THR A 46 1.17 -1.38 -1.32
CA THR A 46 1.91 -2.38 -0.54
C THR A 46 0.94 -3.33 0.15
N TYR A 47 1.26 -4.62 0.12
CA TYR A 47 0.54 -5.62 0.91
C TYR A 47 1.21 -5.75 2.28
N SER A 48 0.45 -5.59 3.36
CA SER A 48 0.89 -5.94 4.70
C SER A 48 0.27 -7.28 5.09
N LEU A 49 1.12 -8.25 5.41
CA LEU A 49 0.76 -9.57 5.90
C LEU A 49 1.02 -9.63 7.41
N MET A 50 -0.02 -9.81 8.20
CA MET A 50 0.02 -9.97 9.66
C MET A 50 -0.44 -11.40 10.01
N GLY A 51 0.46 -12.38 9.85
CA GLY A 51 0.10 -13.79 9.93
C GLY A 51 -0.84 -14.21 8.79
N LEU A 52 -2.05 -14.70 9.12
CA LEU A 52 -3.11 -15.07 8.17
C LEU A 52 -4.06 -13.91 7.84
N LYS A 53 -3.78 -12.69 8.33
CA LYS A 53 -4.52 -11.49 7.97
C LYS A 53 -3.72 -10.66 6.99
N VAL A 54 -4.41 -10.07 6.01
CA VAL A 54 -3.77 -9.24 4.98
C VAL A 54 -4.51 -7.93 4.85
N GLN A 55 -3.78 -6.83 4.76
CA GLN A 55 -4.32 -5.53 4.36
C GLN A 55 -3.56 -4.96 3.17
N VAL A 56 -4.24 -4.13 2.39
CA VAL A 56 -3.63 -3.33 1.32
C VAL A 56 -3.41 -1.93 1.89
N ILE A 57 -2.20 -1.41 1.76
CA ILE A 57 -1.87 -0.04 2.14
C ILE A 57 -1.55 0.73 0.87
N GLU A 58 -2.35 1.75 0.60
CA GLU A 58 -2.07 2.73 -0.43
C GLU A 58 -1.35 3.92 0.21
N ALA A 59 -0.12 4.19 -0.24
CA ALA A 59 0.68 5.31 0.24
C ALA A 59 0.95 6.28 -0.90
N PHE A 60 0.61 7.56 -0.73
CA PHE A 60 0.85 8.57 -1.76
C PHE A 60 1.19 9.93 -1.14
N PHE A 61 1.87 10.77 -1.90
CA PHE A 61 2.11 12.16 -1.52
C PHE A 61 0.97 13.04 -2.02
N GLN A 62 0.44 13.87 -1.13
CA GLN A 62 -0.53 14.91 -1.44
C GLN A 62 -0.11 16.18 -0.68
N ASP A 63 0.12 17.28 -1.40
CA ASP A 63 0.48 18.58 -0.80
C ASP A 63 1.66 18.50 0.19
N GLN A 64 2.73 17.79 -0.22
CA GLN A 64 3.93 17.50 0.61
C GLN A 64 3.67 16.66 1.88
N ARG A 65 2.47 16.11 2.05
CA ARG A 65 2.12 15.21 3.15
C ARG A 65 2.04 13.77 2.63
N LEU A 66 2.60 12.85 3.41
CA LEU A 66 2.43 11.42 3.17
C LEU A 66 1.06 10.98 3.70
N VAL A 67 0.19 10.56 2.79
CA VAL A 67 -1.11 9.99 3.14
C VAL A 67 -1.03 8.47 3.02
N LEU A 68 -1.34 7.79 4.12
CA LEU A 68 -1.43 6.33 4.18
C LEU A 68 -2.90 5.96 4.32
N ARG A 69 -3.40 5.15 3.40
CA ARG A 69 -4.76 4.61 3.43
C ARG A 69 -4.69 3.09 3.52
N PRO A 70 -4.72 2.53 4.74
CA PRO A 70 -4.96 1.10 4.89
C PRO A 70 -6.39 0.77 4.49
N THR A 71 -6.58 -0.36 3.81
CA THR A 71 -7.88 -0.99 3.66
C THR A 71 -8.21 -1.81 4.90
N LYS A 72 -9.45 -2.32 4.97
CA LYS A 72 -9.82 -3.33 5.97
C LYS A 72 -8.86 -4.51 5.97
N LEU A 73 -8.61 -5.08 7.15
CA LEU A 73 -7.91 -6.35 7.29
C LEU A 73 -8.81 -7.49 6.79
N TYR A 74 -8.27 -8.27 5.86
CA TYR A 74 -8.90 -9.47 5.34
C TYR A 74 -8.32 -10.68 6.05
N ASP A 75 -9.18 -11.45 6.72
CA ASP A 75 -8.78 -12.69 7.39
C ASP A 75 -8.82 -13.87 6.42
N PHE A 76 -7.70 -14.59 6.31
CA PHE A 76 -7.53 -15.83 5.53
C PHE A 76 -7.35 -17.08 6.40
N THR A 77 -7.61 -16.99 7.71
CA THR A 77 -7.53 -18.13 8.63
C THR A 77 -8.47 -19.27 8.20
N HIS A 78 -9.63 -18.91 7.66
CA HIS A 78 -10.52 -19.80 6.93
C HIS A 78 -10.58 -19.28 5.50
N GLY A 79 -10.43 -20.16 4.49
CA GLY A 79 -10.32 -19.76 3.08
C GLY A 79 -11.33 -18.67 2.70
N ASN A 80 -10.83 -17.57 2.13
CA ASN A 80 -11.61 -16.37 1.87
C ASN A 80 -11.51 -15.97 0.39
N ASP A 81 -12.31 -16.64 -0.43
CA ASP A 81 -12.32 -16.45 -1.88
C ASP A 81 -12.73 -15.02 -2.28
N ALA A 82 -13.63 -14.40 -1.50
CA ALA A 82 -14.06 -13.03 -1.72
C ALA A 82 -12.91 -12.04 -1.51
N ALA A 83 -12.14 -12.20 -0.42
CA ALA A 83 -10.94 -11.42 -0.20
C ALA A 83 -9.93 -11.67 -1.31
N PHE A 84 -9.65 -12.93 -1.65
CA PHE A 84 -8.69 -13.29 -2.70
C PHE A 84 -9.01 -12.63 -4.05
N LYS A 85 -10.29 -12.57 -4.42
CA LYS A 85 -10.75 -11.85 -5.61
C LYS A 85 -10.43 -10.35 -5.54
N VAL A 86 -10.69 -9.72 -4.39
CA VAL A 86 -10.35 -8.29 -4.17
C VAL A 86 -8.84 -8.06 -4.25
N PHE A 87 -8.02 -8.93 -3.64
CA PHE A 87 -6.55 -8.85 -3.77
C PHE A 87 -6.09 -8.96 -5.21
N THR A 88 -6.66 -9.90 -5.96
CA THR A 88 -6.35 -10.06 -7.38
C THR A 88 -6.72 -8.82 -8.17
N GLN A 89 -7.86 -8.18 -7.86
CA GLN A 89 -8.26 -6.92 -8.48
C GLN A 89 -7.32 -5.76 -8.14
N TRP A 90 -6.81 -5.68 -6.91
CA TRP A 90 -5.80 -4.68 -6.54
C TRP A 90 -4.46 -4.93 -7.22
N TYR A 91 -4.07 -6.19 -7.42
CA TYR A 91 -2.81 -6.56 -8.06
C TYR A 91 -2.84 -6.36 -9.59
N MET A 92 -3.93 -6.76 -10.24
CA MET A 92 -4.10 -6.67 -11.69
C MET A 92 -4.75 -5.36 -12.14
N GLY A 93 -5.27 -4.57 -11.20
CA GLY A 93 -5.91 -3.29 -11.47
C GLY A 93 -4.91 -2.33 -12.12
N LYS A 94 -5.32 -1.74 -13.25
CA LYS A 94 -4.58 -0.59 -13.79
C LYS A 94 -4.63 0.54 -12.75
N PRO A 95 -3.58 1.34 -12.58
CA PRO A 95 -3.65 2.54 -11.73
C PRO A 95 -4.76 3.44 -12.28
N ILE A 96 -5.83 3.64 -11.49
CA ILE A 96 -7.06 4.33 -11.92
C ILE A 96 -7.03 5.83 -11.60
N ARG A 97 -6.06 6.29 -10.79
CA ARG A 97 -5.99 7.68 -10.33
C ARG A 97 -5.05 8.50 -11.20
N ASP A 98 -5.54 9.63 -11.70
CA ASP A 98 -4.76 10.61 -12.46
C ASP A 98 -3.55 11.07 -11.64
N THR A 99 -2.35 10.74 -12.11
CA THR A 99 -1.07 11.14 -11.51
C THR A 99 -0.57 12.49 -12.01
N VAL A 100 -1.42 13.27 -12.71
CA VAL A 100 -1.01 14.41 -13.56
C VAL A 100 -1.49 15.78 -13.06
N GLN A 101 -2.36 15.86 -12.05
CA GLN A 101 -2.78 17.18 -11.54
C GLN A 101 -2.65 17.29 -10.02
N ALA A 102 -1.55 17.90 -9.59
CA ALA A 102 -1.55 18.73 -8.39
C ALA A 102 -2.15 20.11 -8.77
N PRO A 103 -3.12 20.65 -8.00
CA PRO A 103 -3.51 22.05 -8.10
C PRO A 103 -2.41 23.01 -7.65
#